data_AF-A0A2G5WQ92-F1
#
_entry.id   AF-A0A2G5WQ92-F1
#
_cell.length_a   1.000
_cell.length_b   1.000
_cell.length_c   1.000
_cell.angle_alpha   90.00
_cell.angle_beta   90.00
_cell.angle_gamma   90.00
#
_symmetry.space_group_name_H-M   'P 1'
#
loop_
_entity.id
_entity.type
_entity.pdbx_description
1 polymer ?
#
loop_
_entity_poly.entity_id
_entity_poly.type
_entity_poly.pdbx_seq_one_letter_code
_entity_poly.pdbx_strand_id
1 'polypeptide(L)'
;MYKAKCTFNPPASEEEIHDFEKQTGFLIPPDYKAFLKITNGCRLFDDITFGGEIELYSLKQIIELNEHYERYEGCYNIAYISQDNIVINSEYYSQNKRNYLFWKSCIESFEEAEPLESNFELWLDRFVVSQGAKFWWWSIYTAENYYRLS
;
A
#
# COMPACT_ATOMS: atom_id res chain seq x y z
N MET A 1 -3.83 -2.66 27.74
CA MET A 1 -4.28 -3.25 26.45
C MET A 1 -4.74 -2.09 25.59
N TYR A 2 -3.98 -1.74 24.56
CA TYR A 2 -4.37 -0.69 23.62
C TYR A 2 -5.57 -1.21 22.80
N LYS A 3 -6.65 -0.43 22.72
CA LYS A 3 -7.80 -0.78 21.89
C LYS A 3 -7.67 0.00 20.59
N ALA A 4 -7.50 -0.73 19.50
CA ALA A 4 -7.49 -0.14 18.18
C ALA A 4 -8.79 -0.47 17.44
N LYS A 5 -9.21 0.41 16.54
CA LYS A 5 -10.37 0.21 15.67
C LYS A 5 -9.89 -0.06 14.24
N CYS A 6 -10.48 -1.07 13.61
CA CYS A 6 -10.34 -1.29 12.17
C CYS A 6 -11.69 -0.99 11.51
N THR A 7 -11.66 -0.29 10.37
CA THR A 7 -12.84 0.05 9.58
C THR A 7 -12.64 -0.48 8.17
N PHE A 8 -13.56 -1.31 7.69
CA PHE A 8 -13.49 -1.95 6.39
C PHE A 8 -14.59 -1.39 5.50
N ASN A 9 -14.25 -0.97 4.30
CA ASN A 9 -15.24 -0.54 3.32
C ASN A 9 -15.95 -1.78 2.74
N PRO A 10 -17.14 -1.62 2.14
CA PRO A 10 -17.77 -2.67 1.36
C PRO A 10 -16.82 -3.23 0.28
N PRO A 11 -16.94 -4.53 -0.06
CA PRO A 11 -16.25 -5.12 -1.20
C PRO A 11 -16.39 -4.32 -2.49
N ALA A 12 -15.34 -4.30 -3.31
CA ALA A 12 -15.43 -3.87 -4.69
C ALA A 12 -16.07 -4.98 -5.54
N SER A 13 -16.96 -4.58 -6.44
CA SER A 13 -17.52 -5.45 -7.48
C SER A 13 -16.53 -5.71 -8.60
N GLU A 14 -16.76 -6.75 -9.40
CA GLU A 14 -15.97 -7.03 -10.61
C GLU A 14 -16.04 -5.87 -11.61
N GLU A 15 -17.21 -5.22 -11.71
CA GLU A 15 -17.43 -4.08 -12.60
C GLU A 15 -16.58 -2.88 -12.17
N GLU A 16 -16.56 -2.54 -10.88
CA GLU A 16 -15.73 -1.45 -10.36
C GLU A 16 -14.23 -1.71 -10.58
N ILE A 17 -13.77 -2.94 -10.39
CA ILE A 17 -12.37 -3.32 -10.64
C ILE A 17 -12.06 -3.21 -12.14
N HIS A 18 -12.95 -3.70 -13.01
CA HIS A 18 -12.78 -3.62 -14.46
C HIS A 18 -12.75 -2.18 -14.96
N ASP A 19 -13.67 -1.34 -14.49
CA ASP A 19 -13.74 0.07 -14.85
C ASP A 19 -12.51 0.83 -14.36
N PHE A 20 -12.01 0.52 -13.17
CA PHE A 20 -10.74 1.06 -12.67
C PHE A 20 -9.56 0.72 -13.60
N GLU A 21 -9.38 -0.55 -13.98
CA GLU A 21 -8.30 -0.97 -14.89
C GLU A 21 -8.42 -0.29 -16.25
N LYS A 22 -9.65 -0.15 -16.77
CA LYS A 22 -9.92 0.51 -18.05
C LYS A 22 -9.69 2.02 -18.02
N GLN A 23 -10.10 2.70 -16.95
CA GLN A 23 -9.96 4.15 -16.79
C GLN A 23 -8.50 4.55 -16.59
N THR A 24 -7.81 3.83 -15.70
CA THR A 24 -6.43 4.16 -15.31
C THR A 24 -5.38 3.60 -16.27
N GLY A 25 -5.66 2.43 -16.85
CA GLY A 25 -4.68 1.62 -17.58
C GLY A 25 -3.74 0.81 -16.67
N PHE A 26 -3.95 0.86 -15.35
CA PHE A 26 -3.17 0.08 -14.40
C PHE A 26 -3.56 -1.40 -14.43
N LEU A 27 -2.58 -2.26 -14.18
CA LEU A 27 -2.81 -3.69 -14.04
C LEU A 27 -2.87 -4.02 -12.56
N ILE A 28 -3.99 -4.58 -12.09
CA ILE A 28 -4.09 -4.98 -10.70
C ILE A 28 -3.61 -6.44 -10.52
N PRO A 29 -2.64 -6.71 -9.64
CA PRO A 29 -2.23 -8.06 -9.30
C PRO A 29 -3.37 -8.90 -8.67
N PRO A 30 -3.43 -10.23 -8.89
CA PRO A 30 -4.57 -11.05 -8.47
C PRO A 30 -4.81 -11.09 -6.95
N ASP A 31 -3.76 -11.04 -6.14
CA ASP A 31 -3.88 -11.02 -4.67
C ASP A 31 -4.48 -9.70 -4.16
N TYR A 32 -4.14 -8.57 -4.78
CA TYR A 32 -4.73 -7.27 -4.47
C TYR A 32 -6.17 -7.19 -4.97
N LYS A 33 -6.49 -7.77 -6.15
CA LYS A 33 -7.89 -7.94 -6.59
C LYS A 33 -8.69 -8.75 -5.58
N ALA A 34 -8.13 -9.84 -5.06
CA ALA A 34 -8.80 -10.67 -4.05
C ALA A 34 -9.06 -9.89 -2.77
N PHE A 35 -8.12 -9.07 -2.33
CA PHE A 35 -8.30 -8.17 -1.19
C PHE A 35 -9.41 -7.14 -1.44
N LEU A 36 -9.42 -6.47 -2.60
CA LEU A 36 -10.46 -5.48 -2.95
C LEU A 36 -11.88 -6.08 -2.96
N LYS A 37 -12.01 -7.35 -3.36
CA LYS A 37 -13.27 -8.11 -3.30
C LYS A 37 -13.69 -8.53 -1.89
N ILE A 38 -12.82 -8.36 -0.90
CA ILE A 38 -13.16 -8.50 0.52
C ILE A 38 -13.47 -7.13 1.11
N THR A 39 -12.69 -6.11 0.75
CA THR A 39 -12.87 -4.74 1.22
C THR A 39 -12.23 -3.74 0.25
N ASN A 40 -13.01 -2.78 -0.25
CA ASN A 40 -12.52 -1.74 -1.17
C ASN A 40 -11.81 -0.62 -0.40
N GLY A 41 -10.65 -0.93 0.15
CA GLY A 41 -9.91 -0.07 1.07
C GLY A 41 -10.40 -0.19 2.51
N CYS A 42 -9.53 0.15 3.44
CA CYS A 42 -9.81 0.04 4.87
C CYS A 42 -8.88 0.96 5.67
N ARG A 43 -9.26 1.19 6.93
CA ARG A 43 -8.42 1.85 7.93
C ARG A 43 -8.09 0.86 9.02
N LEU A 44 -6.81 0.74 9.36
CA LEU A 44 -6.31 -0.27 10.29
C LEU A 44 -5.69 0.40 11.51
N PHE A 45 -5.85 -0.22 12.68
CA PHE A 45 -5.21 0.20 13.92
C PHE A 45 -5.46 1.66 14.35
N ASP A 46 -6.59 2.26 13.97
CA ASP A 46 -6.94 3.63 14.38
C ASP A 46 -7.07 3.71 15.91
N ASP A 47 -6.53 4.77 16.51
CA ASP A 47 -6.88 5.16 17.88
C ASP A 47 -8.36 5.57 17.94
N ILE A 48 -9.04 5.17 19.01
CA ILE A 48 -10.48 5.42 19.16
C ILE A 48 -10.80 6.92 19.29
N THR A 49 -9.87 7.71 19.82
CA THR A 49 -10.04 9.12 20.14
C THR A 49 -9.39 10.03 19.11
N PHE A 50 -8.20 9.67 18.63
CA PHE A 50 -7.40 10.53 17.75
C PHE A 50 -7.41 10.06 16.28
N GLY A 51 -8.02 8.91 15.98
CA GLY A 51 -7.96 8.30 14.65
C GLY A 51 -6.61 7.65 14.40
N GLY A 52 -6.23 7.48 13.14
CA GLY A 52 -4.96 6.84 12.80
C GLY A 52 -4.43 7.27 11.44
N GLU A 53 -3.26 6.73 11.12
CA GLU A 53 -2.50 7.11 9.92
C GLU A 53 -2.22 5.91 9.01
N ILE A 54 -3.01 4.85 9.15
CA ILE A 54 -2.88 3.62 8.37
C ILE A 54 -4.17 3.42 7.57
N GLU A 55 -4.08 3.73 6.29
CA GLU A 55 -5.20 3.65 5.37
C GLU A 55 -4.77 2.94 4.09
N LEU A 56 -5.49 1.87 3.74
CA LEU A 56 -5.44 1.22 2.43
C LEU A 56 -6.54 1.83 1.59
N TYR A 57 -6.19 2.33 0.42
CA TYR A 57 -7.07 3.13 -0.41
C TYR A 57 -8.12 2.32 -1.13
N SER A 58 -9.33 2.86 -1.20
CA SER A 58 -10.34 2.42 -2.16
C SER A 58 -9.91 2.73 -3.59
N LEU A 59 -10.47 2.01 -4.57
CA LEU A 59 -10.23 2.28 -6.00
C LEU A 59 -10.46 3.75 -6.38
N LYS A 60 -11.50 4.37 -5.80
CA LYS A 60 -11.80 5.78 -6.01
C LYS A 60 -10.68 6.69 -5.49
N GLN A 61 -10.20 6.45 -4.26
CA GLN A 61 -9.09 7.23 -3.69
C GLN A 61 -7.80 7.05 -4.51
N ILE A 62 -7.55 5.84 -5.03
CA ILE A 62 -6.40 5.60 -5.91
C ILE A 62 -6.51 6.46 -7.17
N ILE A 63 -7.69 6.55 -7.79
CA ILE A 63 -7.90 7.46 -8.94
C ILE A 63 -7.61 8.91 -8.55
N GLU A 64 -8.27 9.43 -7.51
CA GLU A 64 -8.15 10.82 -7.08
C GLU A 64 -6.71 11.21 -6.70
N LEU A 65 -5.99 10.33 -6.00
CA LEU A 65 -4.62 10.59 -5.54
C LEU A 65 -3.60 10.50 -6.67
N ASN A 66 -3.82 9.61 -7.65
CA ASN A 66 -2.89 9.41 -8.76
C ASN A 66 -3.24 10.25 -10.00
N GLU A 67 -4.37 10.97 -10.03
CA GLU A 67 -4.73 11.92 -11.10
C GLU A 67 -3.72 13.06 -11.27
N HIS A 68 -3.02 13.43 -10.18
CA HIS A 68 -2.04 14.53 -10.16
C HIS A 68 -0.60 14.09 -10.35
N TYR A 69 -0.31 12.80 -10.16
CA TYR A 69 1.01 12.29 -10.49
C TYR A 69 1.06 12.13 -12.00
N GLU A 70 2.10 12.67 -12.65
CA GLU A 70 2.35 12.37 -14.06
C GLU A 70 2.23 10.85 -14.22
N ARG A 71 1.48 10.41 -15.24
CA ARG A 71 1.09 9.02 -15.50
C ARG A 71 2.33 8.18 -15.87
N TYR A 72 3.31 8.15 -14.98
CA TYR A 72 4.62 7.55 -15.13
C TYR A 72 4.51 6.08 -14.74
N GLU A 73 4.90 5.23 -15.68
CA GLU A 73 5.46 3.89 -15.43
C GLU A 73 4.53 2.84 -14.78
N GLY A 74 3.21 3.07 -14.77
CA GLY A 74 2.26 2.11 -14.24
C GLY A 74 2.39 1.89 -12.73
N CYS A 75 3.04 2.82 -12.01
CA CYS A 75 3.10 2.82 -10.56
C CYS A 75 1.90 3.56 -9.97
N TYR A 76 1.36 3.06 -8.86
CA TYR A 76 0.27 3.73 -8.15
C TYR A 76 0.28 3.44 -6.65
N ASN A 77 -0.02 4.46 -5.85
CA ASN A 77 -0.14 4.33 -4.40
C ASN A 77 -1.41 3.55 -4.04
N ILE A 78 -1.29 2.58 -3.13
CA ILE A 78 -2.41 1.75 -2.62
C ILE A 78 -2.66 1.92 -1.13
N ALA A 79 -1.73 2.52 -0.39
CA ALA A 79 -1.89 2.78 1.03
C ALA A 79 -1.01 3.94 1.48
N TYR A 80 -1.42 4.59 2.57
CA TYR A 80 -0.62 5.55 3.33
C TYR A 80 -0.48 5.11 4.77
N ILE A 81 0.76 5.15 5.27
CA ILE A 81 1.17 4.63 6.56
C ILE A 81 2.16 5.64 7.17
N SER A 82 1.65 6.55 7.99
CA SER A 82 2.44 7.54 8.73
C SER A 82 3.58 8.16 7.92
N GLN A 83 3.27 8.85 6.81
CA GLN A 83 4.21 9.49 5.87
C GLN A 83 4.86 8.56 4.83
N ASP A 84 4.60 7.25 4.85
CA ASP A 84 5.03 6.35 3.76
C ASP A 84 3.83 6.00 2.89
N ASN A 85 4.07 5.79 1.60
CA ASN A 85 3.13 5.15 0.71
C ASN A 85 3.59 3.74 0.35
N ILE A 86 2.63 2.85 0.21
CA ILE A 86 2.82 1.55 -0.41
C ILE A 86 2.40 1.65 -1.86
N VAL A 87 3.25 1.15 -2.75
CA VAL A 87 3.15 1.33 -4.20
C VAL A 87 3.09 -0.02 -4.88
N ILE A 88 2.16 -0.19 -5.80
CA ILE A 88 2.21 -1.27 -6.79
C ILE A 88 2.89 -0.74 -8.03
N ASN A 89 3.88 -1.49 -8.53
CA ASN A 89 4.47 -1.28 -9.86
C ASN A 89 3.82 -2.25 -10.87
N SER A 90 2.90 -1.74 -11.71
CA SER A 90 2.19 -2.55 -12.72
C SER A 90 3.13 -3.14 -13.76
N GLU A 91 4.24 -2.47 -14.08
CA GLU A 91 5.20 -2.96 -15.06
C GLU A 91 5.96 -4.19 -14.53
N TYR A 92 6.33 -4.19 -13.26
CA TYR A 92 6.95 -5.37 -12.63
C TYR A 92 6.00 -6.56 -12.66
N TYR A 93 4.72 -6.33 -12.36
CA TYR A 93 3.71 -7.35 -12.47
C TYR A 93 3.51 -7.83 -13.92
N SER A 94 3.50 -6.93 -14.91
CA SER A 94 3.37 -7.29 -16.33
C SER A 94 4.54 -8.14 -16.84
N GLN A 95 5.73 -7.96 -16.26
CA GLN A 95 6.93 -8.78 -16.47
C GLN A 95 6.93 -10.09 -15.65
N ASN A 96 5.82 -10.45 -15.00
CA ASN A 96 5.65 -11.65 -14.19
C ASN A 96 6.61 -11.71 -12.97
N LYS A 97 7.07 -10.56 -12.47
CA LYS A 97 7.82 -10.48 -11.21
C LYS A 97 6.86 -10.61 -10.05
N ARG A 98 7.21 -11.44 -9.05
CA ARG A 98 6.39 -11.65 -7.85
C ARG A 98 6.55 -10.54 -6.80
N ASN A 99 7.72 -9.91 -6.76
CA ASN A 99 8.04 -8.84 -5.82
C ASN A 99 7.74 -7.47 -6.46
N TYR A 100 6.47 -7.14 -6.67
CA TYR A 100 6.06 -5.89 -7.33
C TYR A 100 5.64 -4.78 -6.36
N LEU A 101 5.68 -5.02 -5.04
CA LEU A 101 5.45 -3.97 -4.07
C LEU A 101 6.71 -3.18 -3.77
N PHE A 102 6.50 -1.87 -3.65
CA PHE A 102 7.49 -0.88 -3.31
C PHE A 102 6.94 0.00 -2.18
N TRP A 103 7.82 0.73 -1.53
CA TRP A 103 7.46 1.79 -0.60
C TRP A 103 8.24 3.05 -0.94
N LYS A 104 7.68 4.19 -0.57
CA LYS A 104 8.34 5.49 -0.69
C LYS A 104 7.82 6.44 0.38
N SER A 105 8.56 7.49 0.69
CA SER A 105 8.05 8.62 1.46
C SER A 105 6.91 9.33 0.70
N CYS A 106 6.06 10.05 1.43
CA CYS A 106 4.96 10.82 0.84
C CYS A 106 5.42 12.01 0.00
N ILE A 107 6.66 12.46 0.19
CA ILE A 107 7.26 13.54 -0.58
C ILE A 107 8.11 13.06 -1.78
N GLU A 108 8.42 11.77 -1.81
CA GLU A 108 9.25 11.16 -2.87
C GLU A 108 8.41 10.85 -4.12
N SER A 109 9.06 10.86 -5.27
CA SER A 109 8.50 10.43 -6.55
C SER A 109 8.41 8.90 -6.66
N PHE A 110 7.76 8.39 -7.71
CA PHE A 110 7.72 6.93 -7.95
C PHE A 110 9.09 6.35 -8.35
N GLU A 111 9.96 7.14 -8.96
CA GLU A 111 11.33 6.72 -9.34
C GLU A 111 12.20 6.42 -8.11
N GLU A 112 11.92 7.10 -7.00
CA GLU A 112 12.62 6.95 -5.72
C GLU A 112 12.04 5.81 -4.86
N ALA A 113 11.02 5.11 -5.35
CA ALA A 113 10.41 4.02 -4.59
C ALA A 113 11.36 2.82 -4.45
N GLU A 114 11.47 2.31 -3.23
CA GLU A 114 12.35 1.22 -2.85
C GLU A 114 11.55 -0.11 -2.82
N PRO A 115 12.12 -1.22 -3.33
CA PRO A 115 11.43 -2.50 -3.36
C PRO A 115 11.19 -3.03 -1.93
N LEU A 116 9.97 -3.52 -1.67
CA LEU A 116 9.63 -4.21 -0.42
C LEU A 116 9.98 -5.71 -0.44
N GLU A 117 10.51 -6.20 -1.57
CA GLU A 117 10.79 -7.62 -1.81
C GLU A 117 9.60 -8.52 -1.46
N SER A 118 8.40 -8.08 -1.85
CA SER A 118 7.14 -8.76 -1.54
C SER A 118 6.03 -8.50 -2.55
N ASN A 119 5.02 -9.37 -2.53
CA ASN A 119 3.69 -9.12 -3.12
C ASN A 119 2.74 -8.57 -2.05
N PHE A 120 1.50 -8.26 -2.42
CA PHE A 120 0.54 -7.67 -1.51
C PHE A 120 0.19 -8.59 -0.34
N GLU A 121 -0.07 -9.87 -0.61
CA GLU A 121 -0.41 -10.84 0.42
C GLU A 121 0.68 -10.97 1.50
N LEU A 122 1.95 -11.14 1.09
CA LEU A 122 3.07 -11.27 2.02
C LEU A 122 3.31 -9.99 2.82
N TRP A 123 3.20 -8.84 2.17
CA TRP A 123 3.33 -7.55 2.86
C TRP A 123 2.22 -7.36 3.91
N LEU A 124 0.97 -7.65 3.57
CA LEU A 124 -0.17 -7.48 4.47
C LEU A 124 -0.08 -8.42 5.68
N ASP A 125 0.30 -9.69 5.47
CA ASP A 125 0.52 -10.66 6.56
C ASP A 125 1.55 -10.14 7.57
N ARG A 126 2.72 -9.72 7.08
CA ARG A 126 3.77 -9.14 7.91
C ARG A 126 3.32 -7.87 8.63
N PHE A 127 2.58 -7.01 7.93
CA PHE A 127 2.08 -5.75 8.49
C PHE A 127 1.06 -5.96 9.61
N VAL A 128 0.22 -7.00 9.50
CA VAL A 128 -0.72 -7.39 10.57
C VAL A 128 0.05 -7.99 11.75
N VAL A 129 1.01 -8.90 11.50
CA VAL A 129 1.86 -9.51 12.55
C VAL A 129 2.67 -8.45 13.29
N SER A 130 3.17 -7.43 12.59
CA SER A 130 3.89 -6.30 13.18
C SER A 130 2.98 -5.27 13.86
N GLN A 131 1.66 -5.51 13.92
CA GLN A 131 0.66 -4.62 14.52
C GLN A 131 0.70 -3.21 13.92
N GLY A 132 0.88 -3.10 12.61
CA GLY A 132 0.96 -1.83 11.90
C GLY A 132 2.31 -1.13 11.97
N ALA A 133 3.33 -1.75 12.58
CA ALA A 133 4.68 -1.20 12.55
C ALA A 133 5.29 -1.31 11.14
N LYS A 134 5.98 -0.25 10.71
CA LYS A 134 6.66 -0.14 9.42
C LYS A 134 7.89 -1.05 9.32
N PHE A 135 7.66 -2.36 9.22
CA PHE A 135 8.71 -3.37 9.31
C PHE A 135 9.78 -3.26 8.22
N TRP A 136 9.48 -2.61 7.09
CA TRP A 136 10.44 -2.36 6.03
C TRP A 136 11.61 -1.48 6.48
N TRP A 137 11.38 -0.57 7.43
CA TRP A 137 12.45 0.23 8.05
C TRP A 137 13.41 -0.60 8.90
N TRP A 138 13.01 -1.78 9.37
CA TRP A 138 13.89 -2.61 10.19
C TRP A 138 15.11 -3.10 9.43
N SER A 139 15.02 -3.19 8.09
CA SER A 139 16.17 -3.53 7.24
C SER A 139 17.21 -2.40 7.16
N ILE A 140 16.78 -1.14 7.34
CA ILE A 140 17.66 0.04 7.38
C ILE A 140 18.44 0.06 8.71
N TYR A 141 17.82 -0.39 9.80
CA TYR A 141 18.45 -0.45 11.11
C TYR A 141 19.27 -1.74 11.27
N THR A 142 20.58 -1.62 11.15
CA THR A 142 21.55 -2.68 11.44
C THR A 142 22.16 -2.47 12.83
N ALA A 143 22.78 -3.50 13.41
CA ALA A 143 23.53 -3.36 14.66
C ALA A 143 24.62 -2.25 14.58
N GLU A 144 25.11 -1.96 13.37
CA GLU A 144 26.16 -0.96 13.13
C GLU A 144 25.64 0.48 13.21
N ASN A 145 24.35 0.72 12.95
CA ASN A 145 23.76 2.07 12.92
C ASN A 145 22.63 2.28 13.95
N TYR A 146 22.18 1.24 14.65
CA TYR A 146 21.07 1.27 15.61
C TYR A 146 21.24 2.34 16.71
N TYR A 147 22.45 2.55 17.22
CA TYR A 147 22.73 3.49 18.32
C TYR A 147 23.08 4.92 17.85
N ARG A 148 23.06 5.21 16.54
CA ARG A 148 23.48 6.52 16.02
C ARG A 148 22.36 7.56 15.93
N LEU A 149 21.11 7.13 16.09
CA LEU A 149 19.91 7.96 15.90
C LEU A 149 19.08 8.13 17.18
N SER A 150 19.61 7.68 18.34
CA SER A 150 19.01 7.81 19.67
C SER A 150 19.53 9.01 20.45
#